data_AF-A0A4P6KI68-F1
#
_entry.id   AF-A0A4P6KI68-F1
#
_cell.length_a   1.000
_cell.length_b   1.000
_cell.length_c   1.000
_cell.angle_alpha   90.00
_cell.angle_beta   90.00
_cell.angle_gamma   90.00
#
_symmetry.space_group_name_H-M   'P 1'
#
loop_
_entity.id
_entity.type
_entity.pdbx_description
1 polymer ?
#
loop_
_entity_poly.entity_id
_entity_poly.type
_entity_poly.pdbx_seq_one_letter_code
_entity_poly.pdbx_strand_id
1 'polypeptide(L)'
;MTLRHIVSWKFVGETPQERDAHAAEAVAAIAPLRDSVPSVRALSLHRNELFDGENFDLTLIADFDDAEGLAAYAAHPLHLPVTALMKRITAGRTATDFTV
;
A
#
# COMPACT_ATOMS: atom_id res chain seq x y z
N MET A 1 16.72 -7.63 -12.99
CA MET A 1 15.63 -8.35 -12.32
C MET A 1 14.90 -7.31 -11.51
N THR A 2 13.57 -7.29 -11.52
CA THR A 2 12.78 -6.28 -10.78
C THR A 2 12.09 -6.99 -9.63
N LEU A 3 12.11 -6.42 -8.43
CA LEU A 3 11.36 -6.94 -7.28
C LEU A 3 9.98 -6.28 -7.24
N ARG A 4 8.92 -7.10 -7.25
CA ARG A 4 7.54 -6.65 -7.06
C ARG A 4 7.11 -6.87 -5.62
N HIS A 5 6.67 -5.79 -4.99
CA HIS A 5 6.09 -5.73 -3.65
C HIS A 5 4.58 -5.51 -3.76
N ILE A 6 3.79 -6.48 -3.33
CA ILE A 6 2.32 -6.37 -3.28
C ILE A 6 1.89 -6.37 -1.82
N VAL A 7 1.06 -5.40 -1.44
CA VAL A 7 0.45 -5.34 -0.12
C VAL A 7 -1.04 -5.15 -0.27
N SER A 8 -1.82 -5.91 0.50
CA SER A 8 -3.27 -5.70 0.59
C SER A 8 -3.65 -5.36 2.02
N TRP A 9 -4.55 -4.40 2.19
CA TRP A 9 -5.09 -3.98 3.49
C TRP A 9 -6.59 -4.21 3.59
N LYS A 10 -7.01 -4.68 4.76
CA LYS A 10 -8.39 -4.65 5.22
C LYS A 10 -8.49 -3.49 6.21
N PHE A 11 -9.43 -2.58 6.01
CA PHE A 11 -9.58 -1.39 6.85
C PHE A 11 -10.49 -1.64 8.05
N VAL A 12 -10.30 -0.85 9.11
CA VAL A 12 -11.27 -0.74 10.19
C VAL A 12 -12.57 -0.11 9.68
N GLY A 13 -13.66 -0.30 10.41
CA GLY A 13 -15.00 0.16 10.01
C GLY A 13 -15.94 -1.00 9.71
N GLU A 14 -17.23 -0.81 10.01
CA GLU A 14 -18.27 -1.83 9.87
C GLU A 14 -18.98 -1.74 8.51
N THR A 15 -18.98 -0.55 7.91
CA THR A 15 -19.66 -0.27 6.66
C THR A 15 -18.69 -0.13 5.47
N PRO A 16 -19.15 -0.45 4.23
CA PRO A 16 -18.39 -0.15 3.02
C PRO A 16 -17.94 1.31 2.92
N GLN A 17 -18.81 2.25 3.32
CA GLN A 17 -18.55 3.68 3.23
C GLN A 17 -17.40 4.13 4.13
N GLU A 18 -17.30 3.58 5.35
CA GLU A 18 -16.16 3.84 6.25
C GLU A 18 -14.85 3.30 5.66
N ARG A 19 -14.89 2.08 5.10
CA ARG A 19 -13.71 1.48 4.46
C ARG A 19 -13.30 2.22 3.19
N ASP A 20 -14.25 2.74 2.42
CA ASP A 20 -13.98 3.60 1.26
C ASP A 20 -13.33 4.92 1.67
N ALA A 21 -13.76 5.52 2.79
CA ALA A 21 -13.13 6.72 3.33
C ALA A 21 -11.67 6.46 3.74
N HIS A 22 -11.40 5.33 4.43
CA HIS A 22 -10.04 4.92 4.76
C HIS A 22 -9.20 4.57 3.53
N ALA A 23 -9.80 3.96 2.51
CA ALA A 23 -9.13 3.70 1.24
C ALA A 23 -8.71 5.01 0.55
N ALA A 24 -9.59 6.01 0.51
CA ALA A 24 -9.28 7.32 -0.05
C ALA A 24 -8.16 8.02 0.74
N GLU A 25 -8.21 7.96 2.07
CA GLU A 25 -7.16 8.50 2.95
C GLU A 25 -5.80 7.82 2.69
N ALA A 26 -5.79 6.48 2.60
CA ALA A 26 -4.59 5.70 2.28
C ALA A 26 -4.03 6.06 0.89
N VAL A 27 -4.89 6.16 -0.12
CA VAL A 27 -4.48 6.52 -1.48
C VAL A 27 -3.84 7.90 -1.53
N ALA A 28 -4.46 8.89 -0.88
CA ALA A 28 -3.93 10.25 -0.82
C ALA A 28 -2.55 10.31 -0.14
N ALA A 29 -2.32 9.46 0.87
CA ALA A 29 -1.05 9.41 1.58
C ALA A 29 0.04 8.63 0.82
N ILE A 30 -0.31 7.53 0.15
CA ILE A 30 0.66 6.62 -0.48
C ILE A 30 1.02 7.06 -1.91
N ALA A 31 0.05 7.51 -2.72
CA ALA A 31 0.27 7.79 -4.14
C ALA A 31 1.43 8.78 -4.41
N PRO A 32 1.63 9.87 -3.64
CA PRO A 32 2.75 10.80 -3.85
C PRO A 32 4.14 10.18 -3.65
N LEU A 33 4.24 9.05 -2.95
CA LEU A 33 5.52 8.37 -2.74
C LEU A 33 6.12 7.86 -4.05
N ARG A 34 5.28 7.62 -5.08
CA ARG A 34 5.71 7.25 -6.43
C ARG A 34 6.76 8.20 -6.97
N ASP A 35 6.50 9.49 -6.84
CA ASP A 35 7.35 10.54 -7.42
C ASP A 35 8.37 11.08 -6.41
N SER A 36 8.13 10.85 -5.11
CA SER A 36 8.93 11.43 -4.02
C SER A 36 9.97 10.50 -3.42
N VAL A 37 9.88 9.17 -3.64
CA VAL A 37 10.83 8.19 -3.10
C VAL A 37 11.67 7.61 -4.24
N PRO A 38 12.98 7.94 -4.32
CA PRO A 38 13.79 7.62 -5.49
C PRO A 38 13.94 6.14 -5.84
N SER A 39 13.75 5.23 -4.88
CA SER A 39 13.86 3.78 -5.13
C SER A 39 12.62 3.16 -5.76
N VAL A 40 11.48 3.86 -5.76
CA VAL A 40 10.24 3.38 -6.38
C VAL A 40 10.35 3.46 -7.90
N ARG A 41 10.07 2.35 -8.59
CA ARG A 41 10.07 2.27 -10.06
C ARG A 41 8.66 2.33 -10.65
N ALA A 42 7.74 1.66 -9.98
CA ALA A 42 6.31 1.79 -10.23
C ALA A 42 5.57 1.69 -8.90
N LEU A 43 4.43 2.36 -8.81
CA LEU A 43 3.51 2.24 -7.68
C LEU A 43 2.09 2.51 -8.19
N SER A 44 1.18 1.60 -7.88
CA SER A 44 -0.24 1.74 -8.15
C SER A 44 -1.06 1.20 -6.97
N LEU A 45 -2.26 1.76 -6.82
CA LEU A 45 -3.19 1.44 -5.74
C LEU A 45 -4.55 1.16 -6.35
N HIS A 46 -5.20 0.10 -5.88
CA HIS A 46 -6.45 -0.39 -6.46
C HIS A 46 -7.43 -0.71 -5.34
N ARG A 47 -8.55 0.01 -5.29
CA ARG A 47 -9.68 -0.32 -4.43
C ARG A 47 -10.32 -1.60 -4.94
N ASN A 48 -10.62 -2.53 -4.05
CA ASN A 48 -11.34 -3.74 -4.41
C ASN A 48 -12.77 -3.43 -4.87
N GLU A 49 -13.17 -3.98 -6.02
CA GLU A 49 -14.46 -3.71 -6.66
C GLU A 49 -15.51 -4.80 -6.42
N LEU A 50 -15.10 -6.00 -6.00
CA LEU A 50 -15.97 -7.18 -5.92
C LEU A 50 -15.79 -7.92 -4.58
N PHE A 51 -16.86 -8.55 -4.08
CA PHE A 51 -16.86 -9.32 -2.82
C PHE A 51 -16.39 -8.49 -1.61
N ASP A 52 -16.89 -7.25 -1.50
CA ASP A 52 -16.55 -6.33 -0.41
C ASP A 52 -16.91 -6.93 0.96
N GLY A 53 -16.02 -6.76 1.93
CA GLY A 53 -16.11 -7.41 3.26
C GLY A 53 -15.54 -8.83 3.33
N GLU A 54 -15.50 -9.59 2.23
CA GLU A 54 -14.77 -10.86 2.15
C GLU A 54 -13.30 -10.60 1.77
N ASN A 55 -13.10 -9.96 0.63
CA ASN A 55 -11.79 -9.57 0.11
C ASN A 55 -11.13 -8.46 0.94
N PHE A 56 -9.85 -8.21 0.67
CA PHE A 56 -9.15 -7.04 1.19
C PHE A 56 -9.63 -5.78 0.47
N ASP A 57 -9.58 -4.65 1.16
CA ASP A 57 -10.22 -3.43 0.69
C ASP A 57 -9.36 -2.67 -0.33
N LEU A 58 -8.04 -2.60 -0.12
CA LEU A 58 -7.12 -1.87 -0.99
C LEU A 58 -5.86 -2.70 -1.24
N THR A 59 -5.36 -2.67 -2.47
CA THR A 59 -4.08 -3.30 -2.84
C THR A 59 -3.10 -2.27 -3.39
N LEU A 60 -1.87 -2.29 -2.89
CA LEU A 60 -0.69 -1.66 -3.47
C LEU A 60 0.07 -2.68 -4.32
N ILE A 61 0.52 -2.23 -5.48
CA ILE A 61 1.52 -2.92 -6.31
C ILE A 61 2.64 -1.93 -6.55
N ALA A 62 3.84 -2.23 -6.05
CA ALA A 62 5.03 -1.42 -6.26
C ALA A 62 6.20 -2.25 -6.77
N ASP A 63 6.99 -1.67 -7.67
CA ASP A 63 8.17 -2.30 -8.25
C ASP A 63 9.43 -1.55 -7.81
N PHE A 64 10.48 -2.31 -7.53
CA PHE A 64 11.81 -1.87 -7.12
C PHE A 64 12.88 -2.56 -7.95
N ASP A 65 14.09 -1.99 -8.00
CA ASP A 65 15.20 -2.65 -8.69
C ASP A 65 15.56 -3.98 -8.00
N ASP A 66 15.50 -4.04 -6.66
CA ASP A 66 15.84 -5.21 -5.85
C ASP A 66 15.33 -5.06 -4.40
N ALA A 67 15.76 -5.97 -3.52
CA ALA A 67 15.43 -5.93 -2.09
C ALA A 67 16.03 -4.73 -1.35
N GLU A 68 17.18 -4.20 -1.78
CA GLU A 68 17.76 -2.99 -1.20
C GLU A 68 16.93 -1.76 -1.56
N GLY A 69 16.40 -1.69 -2.79
CA GLY A 69 15.46 -0.66 -3.22
C GLY A 69 14.16 -0.65 -2.39
N LEU A 70 13.61 -1.83 -2.09
CA LEU A 70 12.46 -1.98 -1.19
C LEU A 70 12.80 -1.56 0.25
N ALA A 71 13.97 -1.96 0.77
CA ALA A 71 14.41 -1.57 2.10
C ALA A 71 14.61 -0.05 2.22
N ALA A 72 15.18 0.59 1.20
CA ALA A 72 15.34 2.03 1.12
C ALA A 72 13.98 2.76 1.13
N TYR A 73 12.98 2.23 0.41
CA TYR A 73 11.62 2.76 0.45
C TYR A 73 10.98 2.61 1.83
N ALA A 74 11.10 1.43 2.44
CA ALA A 74 10.51 1.14 3.74
C ALA A 74 11.04 2.07 4.84
N ALA A 75 12.33 2.41 4.80
CA ALA A 75 12.99 3.32 5.74
C ALA A 75 12.89 4.81 5.35
N HIS A 76 12.34 5.14 4.19
CA HIS A 76 12.36 6.52 3.67
C HIS A 76 11.57 7.48 4.58
N PRO A 77 12.08 8.69 4.90
CA PRO A 77 11.40 9.62 5.79
C PRO A 77 9.97 9.99 5.38
N LEU A 78 9.68 10.01 4.08
CA LEU A 78 8.32 10.25 3.57
C LEU A 78 7.38 9.04 3.73
N HIS A 79 7.91 7.82 3.81
CA HIS A 79 7.13 6.60 4.00
C HIS A 79 6.77 6.34 5.48
N LEU A 80 7.59 6.81 6.43
CA LEU A 80 7.36 6.59 7.86
C LEU A 80 6.03 7.18 8.37
N PRO A 81 5.63 8.43 8.03
CA PRO A 81 4.32 8.97 8.40
C PRO A 81 3.16 8.18 7.80
N VAL A 82 3.31 7.70 6.56
CA VAL A 82 2.32 6.86 5.88
C VAL A 82 2.15 5.54 6.61
N THR A 83 3.24 4.90 7.04
CA THR A 83 3.18 3.68 7.85
C THR A 83 2.44 3.90 9.16
N ALA A 84 2.68 5.04 9.83
CA ALA A 84 1.98 5.39 11.07
C ALA A 84 0.47 5.61 10.85
N LEU A 85 0.09 6.23 9.73
CA LEU A 85 -1.31 6.34 9.31
C LEU A 85 -1.93 4.97 9.06
N MET A 86 -1.30 4.14 8.22
CA MET A 86 -1.83 2.83 7.84
C MET A 86 -2.07 1.94 9.06
N LYS A 87 -1.19 1.98 10.08
CA LYS A 87 -1.37 1.25 11.34
C LYS A 87 -2.65 1.61 12.10
N ARG A 88 -3.16 2.83 11.96
CA ARG A 88 -4.40 3.27 12.64
C ARG A 88 -5.65 2.81 11.91
N ILE A 89 -5.63 2.83 10.58
CA ILE A 89 -6.81 2.57 9.75
C ILE A 89 -6.91 1.11 9.29
N THR A 90 -5.87 0.30 9.49
CA THR A 90 -5.82 -1.10 9.05
C THR A 90 -6.27 -2.07 10.14
N ALA A 91 -7.22 -2.94 9.81
CA ALA A 91 -7.61 -4.11 10.60
C ALA A 91 -6.82 -5.38 10.23
N GLY A 92 -6.42 -5.52 8.97
CA GLY A 92 -5.65 -6.67 8.49
C GLY A 92 -4.69 -6.31 7.35
N ARG A 93 -3.51 -6.94 7.30
CA ARG A 93 -2.50 -6.71 6.26
C ARG A 93 -1.90 -8.02 5.79
N THR A 94 -1.76 -8.19 4.48
CA THR A 94 -0.94 -9.25 3.89
C THR A 94 0.02 -8.64 2.87
N ALA A 95 1.16 -9.29 2.64
CA ALA A 95 2.15 -8.86 1.67
C ALA A 95 2.81 -10.06 0.97
N THR A 96 3.24 -9.85 -0.27
CA THR A 96 4.01 -10.83 -1.04
C THR A 96 5.04 -10.12 -1.88
N ASP A 97 6.26 -10.66 -1.88
CA ASP A 97 7.42 -10.11 -2.56
C ASP A 97 8.02 -11.17 -3.49
N PHE A 98 8.23 -10.83 -4.76
CA PHE A 98 8.79 -11.77 -5.73
C PHE A 98 9.49 -11.05 -6.89
N THR A 99 10.45 -11.71 -7.53
CA THR A 99 11.13 -11.19 -8.72
C THR A 99 10.26 -11.41 -9.97
N VAL A 100 10.20 -10.40 -10.84
CA VAL A 100 9.58 -10.46 -12.18
C VAL A 100 10.62 -10.47 -13.30
#